data_AF-A0A0D3LE04-F1
#
_entry.id   AF-A0A0D3LE04-F1
#
_cell.length_a   1.000
_cell.length_b   1.000
_cell.length_c   1.000
_cell.angle_alpha   90.00
_cell.angle_beta   90.00
_cell.angle_gamma   90.00
#
_symmetry.space_group_name_H-M   'P 1'
#
loop_
_entity.id
_entity.type
_entity.pdbx_description
1 polymer ?
#
loop_
_entity_poly.entity_id
_entity_poly.type
_entity_poly.pdbx_seq_one_letter_code
_entity_poly.pdbx_strand_id
1 'polypeptide(L)'
;MKQKNIGSIQMTNLKNSWSICLLLLLVCIGFQACNQQQEGIWVIPVQELNKQEYPDNPDLESMHSLHDEVLYESFKLTEKDSNRFDIVMIPNADGDTIEISSISLMEWVPTIASHLKGDEYLSTIAVVNQEWNRNQIRFDTGDFTIKGANRHNIERVDVARNCLNAYLWEVIMWAEENGTTKPYYHGWFNFPKDLYARLFEARNGVSFEKYAAVLEEWTDPASEKINLSKLRTVVSEQAVAFSNHNQESYPLKGERSRKLKNVLYPKNTTKIQDFLTDKTLYATFSQPGFYNPKDPRKTELSRLSQLEEVLVRKIKPVPATNDSLLEIELVFNNPAKDITTRYYISGIDLAEIPVLDVEQANDGWQNSMGFGNHTFYETYEHAQKHSSLTSPYFAALTDGQGRWLDSHKIGIDGPLMHLDKEGKLHLWILSFERHSFVGHYSFRAD
;
A
#
# COMPACT_ATOMS: atom_id res chain seq x y z
N MET A 1 -55.44 -15.67 -76.01
CA MET A 1 -54.68 -16.85 -76.47
C MET A 1 -53.30 -16.40 -76.94
N LYS A 2 -52.26 -17.18 -76.62
CA LYS A 2 -50.79 -16.97 -76.79
C LYS A 2 -50.11 -16.47 -75.51
N GLN A 3 -49.58 -17.34 -74.65
CA GLN A 3 -48.42 -18.27 -74.68
C GLN A 3 -47.30 -17.71 -73.80
N LYS A 4 -47.02 -18.46 -72.73
CA LYS A 4 -45.95 -18.26 -71.74
C LYS A 4 -44.57 -18.30 -72.41
N ASN A 5 -43.66 -17.45 -71.94
CA ASN A 5 -42.22 -17.70 -71.99
C ASN A 5 -41.68 -17.69 -70.55
N ILE A 6 -41.16 -18.84 -70.12
CA ILE A 6 -40.45 -19.03 -68.86
C ILE A 6 -38.96 -18.83 -69.18
N GLY A 7 -38.37 -17.75 -68.67
CA GLY A 7 -36.95 -17.49 -68.73
C GLY A 7 -36.22 -18.17 -67.58
N SER A 8 -35.21 -18.96 -67.92
CA SER A 8 -34.28 -19.66 -67.03
C SER A 8 -33.46 -18.70 -66.16
N ILE A 9 -33.51 -18.87 -64.83
CA ILE A 9 -32.55 -18.24 -63.90
C ILE A 9 -31.31 -19.14 -63.85
N GLN A 10 -30.17 -18.60 -64.29
CA GLN A 10 -28.87 -19.26 -64.25
C GLN A 10 -28.40 -19.48 -62.80
N MET A 11 -28.10 -20.74 -62.46
CA MET A 11 -27.40 -21.15 -61.23
C MET A 11 -25.89 -20.86 -61.32
N THR A 12 -25.50 -19.59 -61.37
CA THR A 12 -24.07 -19.21 -61.39
C THR A 12 -23.59 -18.48 -60.13
N ASN A 13 -24.50 -18.09 -59.22
CA ASN A 13 -24.12 -17.32 -58.01
C ASN A 13 -23.95 -18.13 -56.70
N LEU A 14 -24.24 -19.44 -56.68
CA LEU A 14 -24.10 -20.22 -55.44
C LEU A 14 -22.66 -20.70 -55.14
N LYS A 15 -21.76 -20.74 -56.12
CA LYS A 15 -20.38 -21.22 -55.89
C LYS A 15 -19.46 -20.18 -55.24
N ASN A 16 -19.77 -18.88 -55.37
CA ASN A 16 -18.98 -17.82 -54.76
C ASN A 16 -19.35 -17.51 -53.30
N SER A 17 -20.58 -17.82 -52.85
CA SER A 17 -20.95 -17.55 -51.45
C SER A 17 -20.32 -18.54 -50.46
N TRP A 18 -20.10 -19.79 -50.88
CA TRP A 18 -19.49 -20.83 -50.04
C TRP A 18 -18.00 -20.55 -49.78
N SER A 19 -17.27 -20.10 -50.80
CA SER A 19 -15.85 -19.75 -50.66
C SER A 19 -15.65 -18.51 -49.77
N ILE A 20 -16.57 -17.54 -49.81
CA ILE A 20 -16.53 -16.33 -48.95
C ILE A 20 -16.89 -16.69 -47.50
N CYS A 21 -17.88 -17.54 -47.27
CA CYS A 21 -18.21 -18.03 -45.93
C CYS A 21 -17.08 -18.88 -45.33
N LEU A 22 -16.41 -19.71 -46.12
CA LEU A 22 -15.28 -20.52 -45.65
C LEU A 22 -14.07 -19.64 -45.29
N LEU A 23 -13.80 -18.59 -46.07
CA LEU A 23 -12.73 -17.62 -45.78
C LEU A 23 -13.04 -16.82 -44.51
N LEU A 24 -14.28 -16.37 -44.32
CA LEU A 24 -14.71 -15.67 -43.11
C LEU A 24 -14.66 -16.59 -41.88
N LEU A 25 -15.04 -17.87 -42.01
CA LEU A 25 -14.92 -18.85 -40.93
C LEU A 25 -13.46 -19.11 -40.55
N LEU A 26 -12.56 -19.24 -41.53
CA LEU A 26 -11.13 -19.43 -41.30
C LEU A 26 -10.46 -18.18 -40.72
N VAL A 27 -10.91 -16.98 -41.09
CA VAL A 27 -10.45 -15.73 -40.47
C VAL A 27 -10.98 -15.60 -39.03
N CYS A 28 -12.22 -15.98 -38.75
CA CYS A 28 -12.74 -16.02 -37.37
C CYS A 28 -12.03 -17.05 -36.48
N ILE A 29 -11.73 -18.24 -37.02
CA ILE A 29 -10.97 -19.28 -36.31
C ILE A 29 -9.50 -18.84 -36.13
N GLY A 30 -8.91 -18.15 -37.09
CA GLY A 30 -7.56 -17.56 -36.99
C GLY A 30 -7.46 -16.44 -35.96
N PHE A 31 -8.49 -15.61 -35.83
CA PHE A 31 -8.56 -14.57 -34.78
C PHE A 31 -8.82 -15.16 -33.38
N GLN A 32 -9.55 -16.29 -33.26
CA GLN A 32 -9.70 -17.00 -31.99
C GLN A 32 -8.43 -17.77 -31.58
N ALA A 33 -7.69 -18.32 -32.54
CA ALA A 33 -6.45 -19.05 -32.26
C ALA A 33 -5.27 -18.13 -31.90
N CYS A 34 -5.29 -16.86 -32.35
CA CYS A 34 -4.22 -15.90 -32.05
C CYS A 34 -4.45 -15.10 -30.75
N ASN A 35 -5.57 -15.33 -30.06
CA ASN A 35 -5.93 -14.62 -28.82
C ASN A 35 -6.36 -15.59 -27.70
N GLN A 36 -5.88 -16.84 -27.75
CA GLN A 36 -5.99 -17.74 -26.61
C GLN A 36 -4.95 -17.32 -25.57
N GLN A 37 -5.33 -16.41 -24.69
CA GLN A 37 -4.63 -16.23 -23.43
C GLN A 37 -4.58 -17.60 -22.77
N GLN A 38 -3.38 -18.16 -22.62
CA GLN A 38 -3.19 -19.43 -21.95
C GLN A 38 -3.72 -19.26 -20.52
N GLU A 39 -4.68 -20.10 -20.11
CA GLU A 39 -5.26 -20.04 -18.77
C GLU A 39 -4.14 -20.06 -17.72
N GLY A 40 -4.23 -19.16 -16.74
CA GLY A 40 -3.23 -19.03 -15.69
C GLY A 40 -1.94 -18.31 -16.09
N ILE A 41 -1.87 -17.65 -17.27
CA ILE A 41 -0.72 -16.84 -17.67
C ILE A 41 -1.16 -15.41 -17.99
N TRP A 42 -0.45 -14.44 -17.41
CA TRP A 42 -0.60 -13.02 -17.70
C TRP A 42 0.77 -12.43 -18.03
N VAL A 43 0.86 -11.68 -19.15
CA VAL A 43 2.04 -10.89 -19.51
C VAL A 43 1.61 -9.43 -19.49
N ILE A 44 2.24 -8.64 -18.63
CA ILE A 44 1.81 -7.32 -18.22
C ILE A 44 2.92 -6.33 -18.59
N PRO A 45 2.68 -5.34 -19.45
CA PRO A 45 3.70 -4.37 -19.79
C PRO A 45 4.07 -3.52 -18.57
N VAL A 46 5.34 -3.14 -18.48
CA VAL A 46 5.83 -2.20 -17.46
C VAL A 46 5.91 -0.80 -18.03
N GLN A 47 5.51 0.16 -17.21
CA GLN A 47 5.75 1.58 -17.42
C GLN A 47 6.95 2.01 -16.59
N GLU A 48 7.83 2.80 -17.18
CA GLU A 48 9.00 3.39 -16.54
C GLU A 48 8.92 4.91 -16.66
N LEU A 49 9.56 5.62 -15.72
CA LEU A 49 9.67 7.08 -15.73
C LEU A 49 11.14 7.45 -15.67
N ASN A 50 11.60 8.26 -16.62
CA ASN A 50 12.95 8.81 -16.56
C ASN A 50 13.02 10.02 -15.60
N LYS A 51 14.24 10.53 -15.38
CA LYS A 51 14.50 11.67 -14.48
C LYS A 51 13.78 12.96 -14.88
N GLN A 52 13.47 13.15 -16.17
CA GLN A 52 12.72 14.30 -16.65
C GLN A 52 11.21 14.15 -16.39
N GLU A 53 10.70 12.92 -16.45
CA GLU A 53 9.30 12.59 -16.16
C GLU A 53 9.02 12.56 -14.66
N TYR A 54 10.00 12.17 -13.83
CA TYR A 54 9.90 12.14 -12.37
C TYR A 54 11.03 12.91 -11.66
N PRO A 55 11.07 14.25 -11.78
CA PRO A 55 12.14 15.09 -11.22
C PRO A 55 12.10 15.21 -9.68
N ASP A 56 10.98 14.87 -9.06
CA ASP A 56 10.78 14.93 -7.61
C ASP A 56 10.99 13.56 -6.92
N ASN A 57 11.58 12.60 -7.63
CA ASN A 57 11.87 11.28 -7.07
C ASN A 57 12.81 11.42 -5.84
N PRO A 58 12.45 10.89 -4.66
CA PRO A 58 13.27 10.97 -3.45
C PRO A 58 14.64 10.31 -3.58
N ASP A 59 14.78 9.35 -4.50
CA ASP A 59 15.95 8.51 -4.66
C ASP A 59 16.96 9.00 -5.69
N LEU A 60 16.66 10.09 -6.42
CA LEU A 60 17.48 10.58 -7.55
C LEU A 60 18.97 10.70 -7.24
N GLU A 61 19.33 11.15 -6.04
CA GLU A 61 20.72 11.37 -5.63
C GLU A 61 21.44 10.09 -5.17
N SER A 62 20.68 9.02 -4.94
CA SER A 62 21.16 7.74 -4.39
C SER A 62 21.00 6.55 -5.34
N MET A 63 20.48 6.77 -6.55
CA MET A 63 20.31 5.73 -7.57
C MET A 63 21.64 5.10 -8.00
N HIS A 64 21.56 3.84 -8.43
CA HIS A 64 22.65 3.11 -9.07
C HIS A 64 23.04 3.78 -10.40
N SER A 65 24.31 3.74 -10.80
CA SER A 65 24.79 4.39 -12.04
C SER A 65 24.08 3.90 -13.29
N LEU A 66 23.77 2.60 -13.34
CA LEU A 66 23.04 1.95 -14.44
C LEU A 66 21.50 2.13 -14.40
N HIS A 67 20.93 2.88 -13.46
CA HIS A 67 19.47 2.98 -13.29
C HIS A 67 18.72 3.35 -14.58
N ASP A 68 19.26 4.28 -15.37
CA ASP A 68 18.61 4.75 -16.60
C ASP A 68 18.90 3.85 -17.82
N GLU A 69 19.77 2.84 -17.67
CA GLU A 69 20.15 1.89 -18.73
C GLU A 69 19.36 0.58 -18.64
N VAL A 70 18.77 0.30 -17.48
CA VAL A 70 18.08 -0.95 -17.16
C VAL A 70 16.61 -0.77 -17.41
N LEU A 71 16.07 -1.51 -18.37
CA LEU A 71 14.66 -1.44 -18.76
C LEU A 71 14.08 -2.85 -18.79
N TYR A 72 12.82 -2.98 -18.39
CA TYR A 72 12.05 -4.22 -18.48
C TYR A 72 10.83 -4.04 -19.39
N GLU A 73 10.60 -5.04 -20.24
CA GLU A 73 9.46 -5.05 -21.16
C GLU A 73 8.16 -5.36 -20.41
N SER A 74 8.20 -6.40 -19.57
CA SER A 74 6.98 -6.96 -18.98
C SER A 74 7.22 -7.77 -17.70
N PHE A 75 6.14 -7.89 -16.93
CA PHE A 75 5.95 -8.90 -15.89
C PHE A 75 5.14 -10.06 -16.42
N LYS A 76 5.62 -11.28 -16.21
CA LYS A 76 4.84 -12.49 -16.43
C LYS A 76 4.45 -13.12 -15.11
N LEU A 77 3.14 -13.27 -14.90
CA LEU A 77 2.57 -14.07 -13.83
C LEU A 77 2.15 -15.43 -14.38
N THR A 78 2.56 -16.51 -13.72
CA THR A 78 2.14 -17.87 -14.05
C THR A 78 1.54 -18.53 -12.82
N GLU A 79 0.24 -18.86 -12.87
CA GLU A 79 -0.45 -19.59 -11.81
C GLU A 79 0.08 -21.01 -11.70
N LYS A 80 0.44 -21.41 -10.47
CA LYS A 80 0.85 -22.78 -10.14
C LYS A 80 -0.29 -23.57 -9.55
N ASP A 81 -1.08 -22.90 -8.74
CA ASP A 81 -2.31 -23.36 -8.13
C ASP A 81 -3.14 -22.15 -7.70
N SER A 82 -4.27 -22.38 -7.02
CA SER A 82 -5.30 -21.37 -6.73
C SER A 82 -4.82 -20.09 -6.05
N ASN A 83 -3.65 -20.10 -5.38
CA ASN A 83 -3.12 -18.91 -4.73
C ASN A 83 -1.62 -18.69 -4.93
N ARG A 84 -0.88 -19.62 -5.55
CA ARG A 84 0.57 -19.47 -5.78
C ARG A 84 0.92 -19.17 -7.23
N PHE A 85 1.89 -18.29 -7.40
CA PHE A 85 2.30 -17.75 -8.69
C PHE A 85 3.82 -17.73 -8.82
N ASP A 86 4.31 -17.99 -10.02
CA ASP A 86 5.66 -17.59 -10.43
C ASP A 86 5.58 -16.17 -11.02
N ILE A 87 6.49 -15.28 -10.58
CA ILE A 87 6.69 -13.94 -11.14
C ILE A 87 7.99 -13.94 -11.93
N VAL A 88 7.93 -13.58 -13.22
CA VAL A 88 9.10 -13.41 -14.07
C VAL A 88 9.15 -12.00 -14.64
N MET A 89 10.25 -11.30 -14.40
CA MET A 89 10.53 -9.97 -14.96
C MET A 89 11.35 -10.13 -16.23
N ILE A 90 10.81 -9.68 -17.35
CA ILE A 90 11.38 -9.87 -18.68
C ILE A 90 12.06 -8.56 -19.10
N PRO A 91 13.41 -8.52 -19.23
CA PRO A 91 14.15 -7.32 -19.55
C PRO A 91 13.98 -6.91 -21.03
N ASN A 92 14.27 -5.64 -21.33
CA ASN A 92 14.49 -5.18 -22.70
C ASN A 92 15.93 -5.50 -23.14
N ALA A 93 16.10 -6.09 -24.34
CA ALA A 93 17.41 -6.51 -24.88
C ALA A 93 18.24 -7.34 -23.87
N ASP A 94 19.58 -7.35 -23.95
CA ASP A 94 20.51 -8.23 -23.21
C ASP A 94 20.49 -8.12 -21.66
N GLY A 95 19.42 -7.61 -21.04
CA GLY A 95 19.28 -7.51 -19.59
C GLY A 95 19.09 -8.84 -18.86
N ASP A 96 19.04 -8.78 -17.53
CA ASP A 96 18.83 -9.95 -16.69
C ASP A 96 17.34 -10.25 -16.49
N THR A 97 16.97 -11.53 -16.60
CA THR A 97 15.64 -12.02 -16.21
C THR A 97 15.63 -12.35 -14.74
N ILE A 98 14.65 -11.85 -14.00
CA ILE A 98 14.45 -12.15 -12.58
C ILE A 98 13.24 -13.06 -12.43
N GLU A 99 13.37 -14.12 -11.65
CA GLU A 99 12.29 -15.07 -11.38
C GLU A 99 12.12 -15.30 -9.88
N ILE A 100 10.90 -15.06 -9.38
CA ILE A 100 10.45 -15.35 -8.02
C ILE A 100 9.42 -16.47 -8.12
N SER A 101 9.69 -17.63 -7.53
CA SER A 101 8.87 -18.83 -7.75
C SER A 101 7.89 -19.09 -6.62
N SER A 102 6.69 -19.57 -6.98
CA SER A 102 5.71 -20.16 -6.07
C SER A 102 5.29 -19.29 -4.87
N ILE A 103 5.08 -17.98 -5.10
CA ILE A 103 4.66 -17.04 -4.06
C ILE A 103 3.13 -16.95 -3.93
N SER A 104 2.64 -16.79 -2.70
CA SER A 104 1.23 -16.52 -2.42
C SER A 104 0.94 -15.03 -2.50
N LEU A 105 0.00 -14.61 -3.36
CA LEU A 105 -0.35 -13.19 -3.50
C LEU A 105 -1.39 -12.71 -2.46
N MET A 106 -1.85 -13.57 -1.57
CA MET A 106 -3.01 -13.29 -0.71
C MET A 106 -2.81 -12.15 0.31
N GLU A 107 -1.58 -11.91 0.74
CA GLU A 107 -1.28 -10.82 1.69
C GLU A 107 -1.10 -9.46 0.98
N TRP A 108 -1.01 -9.43 -0.36
CA TRP A 108 -1.19 -8.21 -1.14
C TRP A 108 -2.67 -7.92 -1.44
N VAL A 109 -3.62 -8.70 -0.97
CA VAL A 109 -5.04 -8.46 -1.28
C VAL A 109 -5.73 -7.88 -0.06
N PRO A 110 -6.47 -6.76 -0.16
CA PRO A 110 -7.20 -6.22 0.97
C PRO A 110 -8.09 -7.29 1.60
N THR A 111 -7.94 -7.46 2.91
CA THR A 111 -8.47 -8.58 3.65
C THR A 111 -9.43 -8.08 4.73
N ILE A 112 -10.67 -8.56 4.69
CA ILE A 112 -11.61 -8.44 5.80
C ILE A 112 -11.17 -9.44 6.86
N ALA A 113 -10.53 -8.94 7.93
CA ALA A 113 -10.13 -9.75 9.06
C ALA A 113 -11.34 -10.56 9.59
N SER A 114 -11.10 -11.80 9.99
CA SER A 114 -12.18 -12.77 10.24
C SER A 114 -13.18 -12.29 11.30
N HIS A 115 -12.71 -11.50 12.27
CA HIS A 115 -13.52 -10.94 13.35
C HIS A 115 -14.37 -9.72 12.94
N LEU A 116 -14.05 -9.10 11.81
CA LEU A 116 -14.80 -7.97 11.24
C LEU A 116 -15.93 -8.45 10.31
N LYS A 117 -15.88 -9.70 9.85
CA LYS A 117 -16.92 -10.28 9.00
C LYS A 117 -18.28 -10.17 9.69
N GLY A 118 -19.25 -9.56 9.00
CA GLY A 118 -20.60 -9.30 9.52
C GLY A 118 -20.80 -7.89 10.07
N ASP A 119 -19.74 -7.07 10.21
CA ASP A 119 -19.84 -5.63 10.41
C ASP A 119 -19.52 -4.93 9.09
N GLU A 120 -20.55 -4.43 8.40
CA GLU A 120 -20.42 -3.91 7.04
C GLU A 120 -19.52 -2.66 6.97
N TYR A 121 -19.66 -1.75 7.93
CA TYR A 121 -18.89 -0.52 7.95
C TYR A 121 -17.42 -0.81 8.27
N LEU A 122 -17.12 -1.57 9.33
CA LEU A 122 -15.75 -1.96 9.67
C LEU A 122 -15.08 -2.77 8.55
N SER A 123 -15.82 -3.67 7.90
CA SER A 123 -15.29 -4.42 6.75
C SER A 123 -14.91 -3.49 5.59
N THR A 124 -15.72 -2.45 5.34
CA THR A 124 -15.47 -1.47 4.27
C THR A 124 -14.25 -0.64 4.56
N ILE A 125 -14.16 -0.01 5.73
CA ILE A 125 -13.00 0.83 6.06
C ILE A 125 -11.71 0.01 6.23
N ALA A 126 -11.78 -1.25 6.66
CA ALA A 126 -10.62 -2.14 6.71
C ALA A 126 -10.02 -2.41 5.32
N VAL A 127 -10.86 -2.77 4.35
CA VAL A 127 -10.44 -3.02 2.96
C VAL A 127 -9.95 -1.72 2.30
N VAL A 128 -10.64 -0.61 2.53
CA VAL A 128 -10.21 0.71 2.03
C VAL A 128 -8.85 1.11 2.59
N ASN A 129 -8.66 1.02 3.92
CA ASN A 129 -7.36 1.34 4.50
C ASN A 129 -6.25 0.41 3.98
N GLN A 130 -6.49 -0.89 3.82
CA GLN A 130 -5.46 -1.79 3.31
C GLN A 130 -5.11 -1.57 1.83
N GLU A 131 -6.00 -0.98 1.03
CA GLU A 131 -5.72 -0.66 -0.37
C GLU A 131 -5.06 0.72 -0.52
N TRP A 132 -5.51 1.70 0.25
CA TRP A 132 -4.99 3.07 0.22
C TRP A 132 -3.68 3.25 1.01
N ASN A 133 -3.23 2.22 1.71
CA ASN A 133 -1.88 2.15 2.25
C ASN A 133 -0.98 1.29 1.37
N ARG A 134 0.27 1.71 1.26
CA ARG A 134 1.27 0.99 0.48
C ARG A 134 1.64 -0.30 1.21
N ASN A 135 1.45 -1.43 0.54
CA ASN A 135 1.96 -2.73 0.98
C ASN A 135 3.14 -3.10 0.08
N GLN A 136 4.35 -3.06 0.63
CA GLN A 136 5.61 -3.36 -0.06
C GLN A 136 6.27 -4.58 0.59
N ILE A 137 6.35 -5.66 -0.18
CA ILE A 137 6.95 -6.91 0.27
C ILE A 137 8.30 -7.09 -0.43
N ARG A 138 9.32 -7.31 0.40
CA ARG A 138 10.71 -7.49 0.04
C ARG A 138 11.06 -8.97 -0.13
N PHE A 139 11.81 -9.25 -1.18
CA PHE A 139 12.48 -10.52 -1.45
C PHE A 139 13.99 -10.28 -1.44
N ASP A 140 14.70 -11.09 -0.66
CA ASP A 140 16.15 -11.00 -0.47
C ASP A 140 16.89 -12.05 -1.30
N THR A 141 18.22 -11.92 -1.36
CA THR A 141 19.09 -12.94 -1.97
C THR A 141 18.72 -14.34 -1.47
N GLY A 142 18.33 -15.21 -2.40
CA GLY A 142 17.86 -16.57 -2.11
C GLY A 142 16.36 -16.77 -2.36
N ASP A 143 15.56 -15.70 -2.31
CA ASP A 143 14.13 -15.74 -2.60
C ASP A 143 13.82 -15.68 -4.12
N PHE A 144 14.79 -15.27 -4.92
CA PHE A 144 14.67 -15.10 -6.37
C PHE A 144 15.91 -15.62 -7.10
N THR A 145 15.77 -15.83 -8.41
CA THR A 145 16.86 -16.25 -9.30
C THR A 145 17.07 -15.22 -10.40
N ILE A 146 18.33 -15.07 -10.83
CA ILE A 146 18.73 -14.15 -11.90
C ILE A 146 19.31 -14.97 -13.05
N LYS A 147 18.79 -14.76 -14.27
CA LYS A 147 19.25 -15.40 -15.51
C LYS A 147 19.66 -14.31 -16.50
N GLY A 148 20.94 -14.29 -16.87
CA GLY A 148 21.49 -13.32 -17.81
C GLY A 148 23.01 -13.30 -17.73
N ALA A 149 23.63 -12.57 -18.65
CA ALA A 149 25.08 -12.37 -18.70
C ALA A 149 25.55 -11.21 -17.83
N ASN A 150 24.64 -10.27 -17.53
CA ASN A 150 24.94 -8.99 -16.92
C ASN A 150 24.93 -9.05 -15.38
N ARG A 151 24.19 -10.00 -14.78
CA ARG A 151 24.13 -10.40 -13.36
C ARG A 151 24.53 -9.30 -12.38
N HIS A 152 23.90 -8.14 -12.50
CA HIS A 152 24.31 -6.93 -11.79
C HIS A 152 23.98 -6.99 -10.29
N ASN A 153 24.67 -7.83 -9.51
CA ASN A 153 24.61 -7.99 -8.05
C ASN A 153 23.27 -7.53 -7.44
N ILE A 154 22.14 -8.00 -7.97
CA ILE A 154 20.82 -7.62 -7.48
C ILE A 154 20.62 -8.39 -6.19
N GLU A 155 20.50 -7.67 -5.08
CA GLU A 155 20.43 -8.25 -3.74
C GLU A 155 19.02 -8.22 -3.16
N ARG A 156 18.13 -7.43 -3.80
CA ARG A 156 16.78 -7.18 -3.30
C ARG A 156 15.82 -6.87 -4.44
N VAL A 157 14.62 -7.45 -4.35
CA VAL A 157 13.49 -7.11 -5.20
C VAL A 157 12.27 -6.88 -4.33
N ASP A 158 11.54 -5.80 -4.56
CA ASP A 158 10.32 -5.52 -3.85
C ASP A 158 9.16 -5.41 -4.83
N VAL A 159 8.03 -5.99 -4.44
CA VAL A 159 6.77 -5.88 -5.16
C VAL A 159 5.77 -5.18 -4.26
N ALA A 160 5.18 -4.08 -4.74
CA ALA A 160 4.27 -3.28 -3.94
C ALA A 160 2.96 -2.99 -4.67
N ARG A 161 1.88 -2.91 -3.90
CA ARG A 161 0.67 -2.17 -4.29
C ARG A 161 0.91 -0.70 -4.00
N ASN A 162 0.73 0.17 -4.99
CA ASN A 162 1.23 1.53 -4.92
C ASN A 162 0.25 2.52 -4.25
N CYS A 163 -0.59 2.08 -3.31
CA CYS A 163 -1.51 2.88 -2.49
C CYS A 163 -2.50 3.81 -3.21
N LEU A 164 -2.48 3.86 -4.55
CA LEU A 164 -3.36 4.70 -5.36
C LEU A 164 -4.68 3.97 -5.58
N ASN A 165 -4.79 3.10 -6.56
CA ASN A 165 -6.04 2.39 -6.84
C ASN A 165 -5.78 0.89 -6.86
N ALA A 166 -6.87 0.13 -6.77
CA ALA A 166 -6.87 -1.26 -7.21
C ALA A 166 -6.10 -1.39 -8.53
N TYR A 167 -5.37 -2.49 -8.64
CA TYR A 167 -4.55 -2.89 -9.79
C TYR A 167 -3.26 -2.12 -10.00
N LEU A 168 -3.03 -0.98 -9.36
CA LEU A 168 -1.82 -0.20 -9.57
C LEU A 168 -0.68 -0.73 -8.68
N TRP A 169 0.30 -1.36 -9.32
CA TRP A 169 1.41 -2.04 -8.64
C TRP A 169 2.74 -1.52 -9.17
N GLU A 170 3.79 -1.77 -8.41
CA GLU A 170 5.15 -1.39 -8.75
C GLU A 170 6.15 -2.46 -8.33
N VAL A 171 7.29 -2.44 -9.01
CA VAL A 171 8.48 -3.19 -8.64
C VAL A 171 9.62 -2.23 -8.41
N ILE A 172 10.45 -2.53 -7.42
CA ILE A 172 11.72 -1.84 -7.22
C ILE A 172 12.79 -2.91 -7.06
N MET A 173 13.95 -2.70 -7.68
CA MET A 173 15.12 -3.57 -7.50
C MET A 173 16.26 -2.76 -6.94
N TRP A 174 17.10 -3.41 -6.14
CA TRP A 174 18.32 -2.81 -5.63
C TRP A 174 19.52 -3.70 -5.94
N ALA A 175 20.61 -3.04 -6.30
CA ALA A 175 21.88 -3.68 -6.59
C ALA A 175 23.00 -3.05 -5.76
N GLU A 176 24.03 -3.84 -5.48
CA GLU A 176 25.24 -3.36 -4.82
C GLU A 176 26.08 -2.50 -5.78
N GLU A 177 26.48 -1.31 -5.32
CA GLU A 177 27.47 -0.46 -5.98
C GLU A 177 28.41 0.17 -4.95
N ASN A 178 29.69 -0.18 -5.02
CA ASN A 178 30.76 0.32 -4.14
C ASN A 178 30.48 0.05 -2.64
N GLY A 179 30.00 -1.14 -2.32
CA GLY A 179 29.66 -1.61 -0.97
C GLY A 179 28.35 -1.05 -0.42
N THR A 180 27.53 -0.40 -1.25
CA THR A 180 26.23 0.18 -0.85
C THR A 180 25.12 -0.34 -1.75
N THR A 181 24.02 -0.81 -1.16
CA THR A 181 22.81 -1.20 -1.90
C THR A 181 22.05 0.04 -2.38
N LYS A 182 21.86 0.20 -3.69
CA LYS A 182 21.24 1.37 -4.32
C LYS A 182 20.03 0.99 -5.18
N PRO A 183 19.03 1.88 -5.32
CA PRO A 183 17.92 1.68 -6.27
C PRO A 183 18.47 1.48 -7.69
N TYR A 184 18.21 0.32 -8.24
CA TYR A 184 18.73 -0.16 -9.52
C TYR A 184 17.68 -0.07 -10.62
N TYR A 185 16.43 -0.32 -10.28
CA TYR A 185 15.30 -0.29 -11.20
C TYR A 185 14.01 0.09 -10.48
N HIS A 186 13.12 0.84 -11.14
CA HIS A 186 11.77 1.14 -10.66
C HIS A 186 10.80 1.13 -11.84
N GLY A 187 9.78 0.28 -11.77
CA GLY A 187 8.74 0.16 -12.80
C GLY A 187 7.35 0.02 -12.20
N TRP A 188 6.34 0.45 -12.95
CA TRP A 188 4.92 0.41 -12.58
C TRP A 188 4.13 -0.44 -13.56
N PHE A 189 3.08 -1.12 -13.09
CA PHE A 189 2.25 -1.95 -13.95
C PHE A 189 0.82 -2.07 -13.42
N ASN A 190 -0.09 -2.41 -14.33
CA ASN A 190 -1.49 -2.69 -14.01
C ASN A 190 -1.67 -4.20 -13.78
N PHE A 191 -1.83 -4.60 -12.52
CA PHE A 191 -2.15 -5.97 -12.16
C PHE A 191 -3.47 -6.41 -12.82
N PRO A 192 -3.60 -7.66 -13.32
CA PRO A 192 -4.78 -8.05 -14.09
C PRO A 192 -6.06 -7.96 -13.24
N LYS A 193 -7.04 -7.18 -13.72
CA LYS A 193 -8.29 -6.90 -12.98
C LYS A 193 -9.03 -8.18 -12.57
N ASP A 194 -9.21 -9.08 -13.52
CA ASP A 194 -9.93 -10.34 -13.33
C ASP A 194 -9.24 -11.22 -12.29
N LEU A 195 -7.89 -11.23 -12.30
CA LEU A 195 -7.09 -11.95 -11.32
C LEU A 195 -7.23 -11.33 -9.93
N TYR A 196 -7.13 -10.00 -9.83
CA TYR A 196 -7.27 -9.28 -8.56
C TYR A 196 -8.65 -9.53 -7.95
N ALA A 197 -9.72 -9.38 -8.73
CA ALA A 197 -11.09 -9.62 -8.27
C ALA A 197 -11.24 -11.08 -7.78
N ARG A 198 -10.75 -12.06 -8.54
CA ARG A 198 -10.77 -13.47 -8.13
C ARG A 198 -10.03 -13.73 -6.82
N LEU A 199 -8.84 -13.14 -6.63
CA LEU A 199 -8.08 -13.28 -5.39
C LEU A 199 -8.79 -12.60 -4.21
N PHE A 200 -9.38 -11.42 -4.43
CA PHE A 200 -10.19 -10.71 -3.43
C PHE A 200 -11.38 -11.55 -2.98
N GLU A 201 -12.13 -12.11 -3.92
CA GLU A 201 -13.29 -12.95 -3.62
C GLU A 201 -12.88 -14.24 -2.89
N ALA A 202 -11.79 -14.87 -3.33
CA ALA A 202 -11.23 -16.05 -2.66
C ALA A 202 -10.79 -15.76 -1.22
N ARG A 203 -10.17 -14.60 -0.99
CA ARG A 203 -9.68 -14.18 0.33
C ARG A 203 -10.82 -13.81 1.29
N ASN A 204 -11.80 -13.07 0.78
CA ASN A 204 -12.82 -12.44 1.63
C ASN A 204 -14.13 -13.23 1.71
N GLY A 205 -14.46 -14.01 0.68
CA GLY A 205 -15.74 -14.71 0.55
C GLY A 205 -16.92 -13.79 0.21
N VAL A 206 -16.63 -12.60 -0.33
CA VAL A 206 -17.61 -11.60 -0.76
C VAL A 206 -17.18 -11.05 -2.13
N SER A 207 -18.15 -10.61 -2.93
CA SER A 207 -17.86 -10.12 -4.28
C SER A 207 -17.03 -8.83 -4.26
N PHE A 208 -16.05 -8.74 -5.18
CA PHE A 208 -15.25 -7.53 -5.36
C PHE A 208 -16.10 -6.32 -5.75
N GLU A 209 -17.18 -6.53 -6.50
CA GLU A 209 -18.06 -5.48 -7.01
C GLU A 209 -18.73 -4.65 -5.91
N LYS A 210 -18.86 -5.23 -4.72
CA LYS A 210 -19.33 -4.51 -3.53
C LYS A 210 -18.37 -3.37 -3.13
N TYR A 211 -17.07 -3.52 -3.41
CA TYR A 211 -16.00 -2.63 -3.00
C TYR A 211 -15.35 -1.88 -4.18
N ALA A 212 -15.65 -2.25 -5.43
CA ALA A 212 -15.04 -1.67 -6.63
C ALA A 212 -15.05 -0.12 -6.63
N ALA A 213 -16.19 0.52 -6.30
CA ALA A 213 -16.28 1.98 -6.30
C ALA A 213 -15.31 2.67 -5.31
N VAL A 214 -15.06 2.08 -4.14
CA VAL A 214 -14.13 2.67 -3.16
C VAL A 214 -12.67 2.32 -3.48
N LEU A 215 -12.42 1.17 -4.12
CA LEU A 215 -11.07 0.71 -4.44
C LEU A 215 -10.54 1.19 -5.80
N GLU A 216 -11.41 1.43 -6.78
CA GLU A 216 -11.05 1.89 -8.12
C GLU A 216 -11.16 3.41 -8.28
N GLU A 217 -12.08 4.06 -7.57
CA GLU A 217 -12.47 5.46 -7.82
C GLU A 217 -12.22 6.42 -6.64
N TRP A 218 -11.59 5.96 -5.55
CA TRP A 218 -11.43 6.75 -4.31
C TRP A 218 -12.72 7.35 -3.77
N THR A 219 -13.82 6.61 -3.87
CA THR A 219 -15.06 7.07 -3.24
C THR A 219 -14.86 7.10 -1.72
N ASP A 220 -14.91 8.30 -1.14
CA ASP A 220 -14.71 8.51 0.30
C ASP A 220 -15.73 7.71 1.14
N PRO A 221 -15.28 6.87 2.08
CA PRO A 221 -16.17 6.26 3.05
C PRO A 221 -16.88 7.32 3.89
N ALA A 222 -18.13 7.03 4.28
CA ALA A 222 -18.86 7.86 5.23
C ALA A 222 -18.14 7.88 6.59
N SER A 223 -18.34 8.94 7.38
CA SER A 223 -17.88 9.02 8.78
C SER A 223 -18.96 8.46 9.70
N GLU A 224 -18.84 7.18 10.05
CA GLU A 224 -19.79 6.48 10.92
C GLU A 224 -19.12 6.02 12.22
N LYS A 225 -19.94 5.72 13.23
CA LYS A 225 -19.46 5.28 14.54
C LYS A 225 -18.87 3.87 14.42
N ILE A 226 -17.62 3.70 14.88
CA ILE A 226 -17.00 2.37 14.92
C ILE A 226 -17.25 1.67 16.25
N ASN A 227 -17.43 0.35 16.19
CA ASN A 227 -17.61 -0.46 17.39
C ASN A 227 -16.27 -1.08 17.84
N LEU A 228 -15.56 -0.39 18.74
CA LEU A 228 -14.28 -0.87 19.28
C LEU A 228 -14.39 -2.22 20.01
N SER A 229 -15.58 -2.61 20.49
CA SER A 229 -15.77 -3.91 21.16
C SER A 229 -15.68 -5.10 20.20
N LYS A 230 -15.74 -4.86 18.89
CA LYS A 230 -15.49 -5.87 17.86
C LYS A 230 -14.00 -6.13 17.64
N LEU A 231 -13.16 -5.17 18.01
CA LEU A 231 -11.71 -5.21 17.82
C LEU A 231 -10.99 -5.75 19.06
N ARG A 232 -11.54 -5.46 20.24
CA ARG A 232 -10.88 -5.76 21.52
C ARG A 232 -11.83 -5.73 22.72
N THR A 233 -11.35 -6.27 23.83
CA THR A 233 -11.89 -6.02 25.18
C THR A 233 -10.82 -5.33 26.03
N VAL A 234 -11.19 -4.26 26.73
CA VAL A 234 -10.29 -3.57 27.68
C VAL A 234 -10.21 -4.35 28.99
N VAL A 235 -9.00 -4.68 29.41
CA VAL A 235 -8.74 -5.37 30.69
C VAL A 235 -8.42 -4.36 31.78
N SER A 236 -7.58 -3.39 31.46
CA SER A 236 -7.25 -2.26 32.34
C SER A 236 -6.94 -1.03 31.52
N GLU A 237 -7.13 0.14 32.13
CA GLU A 237 -6.93 1.45 31.54
C GLU A 237 -6.30 2.37 32.59
N GLN A 238 -5.35 3.19 32.16
CA GLN A 238 -4.78 4.26 32.97
C GLN A 238 -4.48 5.48 32.11
N ALA A 239 -4.81 6.67 32.63
CA ALA A 239 -4.26 7.91 32.12
C ALA A 239 -2.82 8.05 32.60
N VAL A 240 -1.90 8.33 31.67
CA VAL A 240 -0.47 8.45 31.97
C VAL A 240 0.02 9.87 31.77
N ALA A 241 0.93 10.32 32.62
CA ALA A 241 1.66 11.54 32.37
C ALA A 241 2.56 11.36 31.14
N PHE A 242 2.62 12.37 30.29
CA PHE A 242 3.39 12.37 29.05
C PHE A 242 4.22 13.65 28.91
N SER A 243 5.29 13.56 28.13
CA SER A 243 6.05 14.69 27.64
C SER A 243 5.69 14.96 26.19
N ASN A 244 5.50 16.23 25.84
CA ASN A 244 5.28 16.68 24.47
C ASN A 244 6.56 17.30 23.92
N HIS A 245 7.08 16.72 22.85
CA HIS A 245 8.35 17.11 22.22
C HIS A 245 8.14 17.89 20.92
N ASN A 246 6.91 18.33 20.61
CA ASN A 246 6.61 18.98 19.34
C ASN A 246 7.32 20.33 19.14
N GLN A 247 7.86 20.94 20.20
CA GLN A 247 8.65 22.17 20.13
C GLN A 247 10.14 21.92 19.88
N GLU A 248 10.58 20.67 19.88
CA GLU A 248 11.97 20.29 19.64
C GLU A 248 12.33 20.28 18.15
N SER A 249 13.64 20.23 17.88
CA SER A 249 14.19 20.23 16.53
C SER A 249 13.67 19.06 15.71
N TYR A 250 13.18 19.36 14.52
CA TYR A 250 12.66 18.37 13.58
C TYR A 250 13.76 17.42 13.07
N PRO A 251 13.65 16.09 13.32
CA PRO A 251 14.71 15.15 12.92
C PRO A 251 14.66 14.86 11.41
N LEU A 252 15.68 15.36 10.69
CA LEU A 252 15.88 15.18 9.24
C LEU A 252 16.85 14.03 8.93
N LYS A 253 16.39 12.79 9.06
CA LYS A 253 17.18 11.59 8.77
C LYS A 253 16.35 10.55 8.00
N GLY A 254 17.03 9.70 7.23
CA GLY A 254 16.43 8.56 6.53
C GLY A 254 15.52 9.00 5.38
N GLU A 255 14.28 8.51 5.36
CA GLU A 255 13.30 8.83 4.32
C GLU A 255 12.90 10.33 4.33
N ARG A 256 12.84 10.95 5.51
CA ARG A 256 12.39 12.35 5.64
C ARG A 256 13.38 13.35 5.06
N SER A 257 14.69 13.07 5.09
CA SER A 257 15.67 13.95 4.44
C SER A 257 15.51 13.94 2.92
N ARG A 258 15.31 12.75 2.32
CA ARG A 258 15.06 12.58 0.88
C ARG A 258 13.72 13.19 0.44
N LYS A 259 12.68 13.03 1.27
CA LYS A 259 11.32 13.53 0.99
C LYS A 259 11.08 14.98 1.40
N LEU A 260 12.05 15.67 1.99
CA LEU A 260 11.89 17.09 2.39
C LEU A 260 11.48 17.99 1.23
N LYS A 261 11.96 17.71 0.01
CA LYS A 261 11.60 18.43 -1.22
C LYS A 261 10.08 18.41 -1.49
N ASN A 262 9.40 17.35 -1.05
CA ASN A 262 7.97 17.13 -1.24
C ASN A 262 7.11 17.78 -0.13
N VAL A 263 7.72 18.40 0.87
CA VAL A 263 7.03 19.28 1.82
C VAL A 263 6.87 20.66 1.18
N LEU A 264 5.66 20.98 0.73
CA LEU A 264 5.38 22.21 -0.03
C LEU A 264 5.08 23.39 0.90
N TYR A 265 4.42 23.11 2.02
CA TYR A 265 4.21 24.08 3.10
C TYR A 265 4.04 23.35 4.44
N PRO A 266 4.53 23.90 5.56
CA PRO A 266 5.36 25.10 5.66
C PRO A 266 6.78 24.91 5.12
N LYS A 267 7.42 26.01 4.72
CA LYS A 267 8.84 26.04 4.36
C LYS A 267 9.67 26.43 5.58
N ASN A 268 10.90 25.94 5.66
CA ASN A 268 11.87 26.23 6.74
C ASN A 268 11.38 25.82 8.14
N THR A 269 10.70 24.68 8.24
CA THR A 269 10.26 24.11 9.52
C THR A 269 11.44 23.81 10.41
N THR A 270 11.38 24.26 11.66
CA THR A 270 12.41 23.97 12.66
C THR A 270 11.92 22.98 13.71
N LYS A 271 10.60 22.87 13.87
CA LYS A 271 9.96 22.01 14.88
C LYS A 271 8.72 21.30 14.33
N ILE A 272 8.34 20.20 14.98
CA ILE A 272 7.16 19.40 14.61
C ILE A 272 5.88 20.24 14.66
N GLN A 273 5.75 21.15 15.63
CA GLN A 273 4.57 22.01 15.79
C GLN A 273 4.25 22.83 14.54
N ASP A 274 5.25 23.19 13.74
CA ASP A 274 5.06 24.03 12.54
C ASP A 274 4.11 23.35 11.55
N PHE A 275 4.09 22.01 11.51
CA PHE A 275 3.23 21.23 10.61
C PHE A 275 1.77 21.12 11.08
N LEU A 276 1.44 21.44 12.34
CA LEU A 276 0.13 21.14 12.94
C LEU A 276 -0.93 22.18 12.59
N THR A 277 -1.11 22.42 11.30
CA THR A 277 -2.07 23.37 10.71
C THR A 277 -2.69 22.77 9.45
N ASP A 278 -3.90 23.21 9.07
CA ASP A 278 -4.53 22.80 7.80
C ASP A 278 -3.88 23.45 6.56
N LYS A 279 -2.93 24.36 6.77
CA LYS A 279 -2.17 24.95 5.67
C LYS A 279 -1.05 24.02 5.23
N THR A 280 -0.74 22.97 5.97
CA THR A 280 0.32 22.03 5.62
C THR A 280 -0.03 21.29 4.33
N LEU A 281 0.90 21.34 3.39
CA LEU A 281 0.77 20.79 2.04
C LEU A 281 1.95 19.87 1.73
N TYR A 282 1.63 18.68 1.23
CA TYR A 282 2.61 17.73 0.70
C TYR A 282 2.39 17.55 -0.80
N ALA A 283 3.42 17.13 -1.54
CA ALA A 283 3.25 16.67 -2.90
C ALA A 283 2.31 15.45 -2.91
N THR A 284 1.35 15.43 -3.83
CA THR A 284 0.41 14.30 -3.94
C THR A 284 1.10 13.14 -4.63
N PHE A 285 0.98 11.93 -4.09
CA PHE A 285 1.34 10.72 -4.81
C PHE A 285 0.31 10.51 -5.92
N SER A 286 0.76 10.55 -7.18
CA SER A 286 -0.08 10.56 -8.38
C SER A 286 0.25 9.35 -9.27
N GLN A 287 -0.73 8.87 -10.04
CA GLN A 287 -0.50 7.78 -11.00
C GLN A 287 0.61 8.14 -12.01
N PRO A 288 1.53 7.21 -12.33
CA PRO A 288 1.51 5.79 -11.97
C PRO A 288 2.09 5.46 -10.57
N GLY A 289 2.58 6.44 -9.81
CA GLY A 289 3.21 6.24 -8.51
C GLY A 289 4.38 7.21 -8.27
N PHE A 290 4.15 8.51 -8.51
CA PHE A 290 5.17 9.54 -8.40
C PHE A 290 4.70 10.74 -7.58
N TYR A 291 5.62 11.45 -6.92
CA TYR A 291 5.28 12.68 -6.20
C TYR A 291 5.08 13.85 -7.16
N ASN A 292 3.87 14.42 -7.15
CA ASN A 292 3.49 15.55 -7.98
C ASN A 292 3.30 16.82 -7.11
N PRO A 293 4.24 17.79 -7.19
CA PRO A 293 4.12 19.02 -6.42
C PRO A 293 3.11 20.02 -7.01
N LYS A 294 2.61 19.79 -8.23
CA LYS A 294 1.71 20.72 -8.94
C LYS A 294 0.26 20.61 -8.47
N ASP A 295 -0.10 19.49 -7.85
CA ASP A 295 -1.41 19.27 -7.25
C ASP A 295 -1.23 18.88 -5.78
N PRO A 296 -0.98 19.83 -4.87
CA PRO A 296 -0.62 19.55 -3.49
C PRO A 296 -1.77 18.93 -2.69
N ARG A 297 -1.45 17.89 -1.89
CA ARG A 297 -2.39 17.28 -0.95
C ARG A 297 -2.63 18.24 0.22
N LYS A 298 -3.90 18.61 0.40
CA LYS A 298 -4.36 19.33 1.60
C LYS A 298 -4.49 18.36 2.77
N THR A 299 -4.29 18.88 3.97
CA THR A 299 -4.33 18.09 5.21
C THR A 299 -5.23 18.76 6.25
N GLU A 300 -5.62 18.01 7.27
CA GLU A 300 -6.36 18.52 8.43
C GLU A 300 -5.53 18.39 9.72
N LEU A 301 -4.22 18.57 9.61
CA LEU A 301 -3.26 18.36 10.70
C LEU A 301 -3.48 19.26 11.92
N SER A 302 -4.25 20.34 11.79
CA SER A 302 -4.66 21.13 12.97
C SER A 302 -5.50 20.31 13.96
N ARG A 303 -6.07 19.16 13.57
CA ARG A 303 -6.72 18.22 14.49
C ARG A 303 -5.80 17.70 15.59
N LEU A 304 -4.50 17.65 15.31
CA LEU A 304 -3.47 17.14 16.24
C LEU A 304 -2.74 18.28 16.97
N SER A 305 -3.23 19.52 16.90
CA SER A 305 -2.49 20.71 17.36
C SER A 305 -2.13 20.71 18.84
N GLN A 306 -2.93 20.03 19.67
CA GLN A 306 -2.79 20.01 21.11
C GLN A 306 -3.26 18.66 21.67
N LEU A 307 -2.30 17.89 22.19
CA LEU A 307 -2.55 16.64 22.92
C LEU A 307 -2.91 16.98 24.37
N GLU A 308 -4.05 16.47 24.84
CA GLU A 308 -4.54 16.71 26.21
C GLU A 308 -4.35 15.48 27.10
N GLU A 309 -4.53 14.28 26.56
CA GLU A 309 -4.55 13.06 27.35
C GLU A 309 -3.92 11.90 26.58
N VAL A 310 -3.22 11.04 27.31
CA VAL A 310 -2.73 9.73 26.85
C VAL A 310 -3.31 8.66 27.75
N LEU A 311 -4.05 7.73 27.17
CA LEU A 311 -4.58 6.55 27.84
C LEU A 311 -3.79 5.33 27.38
N VAL A 312 -3.28 4.57 28.34
CA VAL A 312 -2.61 3.28 28.11
C VAL A 312 -3.53 2.18 28.60
N ARG A 313 -3.72 1.16 27.77
CA ARG A 313 -4.61 0.05 28.06
C ARG A 313 -3.94 -1.29 27.82
N LYS A 314 -4.29 -2.22 28.71
CA LYS A 314 -4.11 -3.64 28.48
C LYS A 314 -5.38 -4.18 27.85
N ILE A 315 -5.26 -4.86 26.71
CA ILE A 315 -6.40 -5.35 25.94
C ILE A 315 -6.31 -6.86 25.69
N LYS A 316 -7.47 -7.49 25.55
CA LYS A 316 -7.60 -8.79 24.89
C LYS A 316 -8.08 -8.54 23.46
N PRO A 317 -7.28 -8.91 22.44
CA PRO A 317 -7.67 -8.65 21.06
C PRO A 317 -8.82 -9.56 20.65
N VAL A 318 -9.46 -9.22 19.53
CA VAL A 318 -10.38 -10.12 18.82
C VAL A 318 -9.78 -10.36 17.42
N PRO A 319 -9.49 -11.62 17.02
CA PRO A 319 -9.67 -12.86 17.78
C PRO A 319 -8.79 -12.92 19.04
N ALA A 320 -9.27 -13.62 20.06
CA ALA A 320 -8.57 -13.71 21.34
C ALA A 320 -7.25 -14.46 21.20
N THR A 321 -6.18 -13.85 21.71
CA THR A 321 -4.89 -14.50 21.94
C THR A 321 -4.72 -14.80 23.44
N ASN A 322 -3.80 -15.71 23.77
CA ASN A 322 -3.48 -16.01 25.17
C ASN A 322 -2.88 -14.80 25.89
N ASP A 323 -2.17 -13.97 25.14
CA ASP A 323 -1.50 -12.78 25.65
C ASP A 323 -2.44 -11.59 25.70
N SER A 324 -2.04 -10.59 26.47
CA SER A 324 -2.67 -9.28 26.45
C SER A 324 -1.79 -8.35 25.65
N LEU A 325 -2.40 -7.51 24.83
CA LEU A 325 -1.68 -6.54 24.01
C LEU A 325 -1.83 -5.13 24.58
N LEU A 326 -0.95 -4.24 24.13
CA LEU A 326 -0.98 -2.81 24.43
C LEU A 326 -1.94 -2.11 23.47
N GLU A 327 -2.70 -1.16 24.02
CA GLU A 327 -3.29 -0.07 23.26
C GLU A 327 -2.92 1.28 23.87
N ILE A 328 -2.64 2.24 22.99
CA ILE A 328 -2.47 3.65 23.30
C ILE A 328 -3.63 4.42 22.65
N GLU A 329 -4.25 5.30 23.42
CA GLU A 329 -5.14 6.34 22.88
C GLU A 329 -4.56 7.72 23.18
N LEU A 330 -4.46 8.54 22.14
CA LEU A 330 -4.10 9.95 22.22
C LEU A 330 -5.35 10.81 22.00
N VAL A 331 -5.67 11.68 22.95
CA VAL A 331 -6.83 12.58 22.86
C VAL A 331 -6.37 14.00 22.55
N PHE A 332 -6.64 14.43 21.33
CA PHE A 332 -6.33 15.76 20.85
C PHE A 332 -7.55 16.67 20.90
N ASN A 333 -7.33 17.92 21.27
CA ASN A 333 -8.33 18.98 21.15
C ASN A 333 -7.77 20.12 20.33
N ASN A 334 -8.57 20.68 19.43
CA ASN A 334 -8.27 21.95 18.77
C ASN A 334 -9.30 22.99 19.24
N PRO A 335 -8.95 23.80 20.25
CA PRO A 335 -9.87 24.80 20.81
C PRO A 335 -10.34 25.85 19.80
N ALA A 336 -9.52 26.16 18.79
CA ALA A 336 -9.86 27.16 17.78
C ALA A 336 -11.01 26.71 16.85
N LYS A 337 -11.27 25.41 16.78
CA LYS A 337 -12.31 24.82 15.95
C LYS A 337 -13.37 24.05 16.73
N ASP A 338 -13.19 23.92 18.05
CA ASP A 338 -14.04 23.10 18.91
C ASP A 338 -14.16 21.64 18.40
N ILE A 339 -13.02 21.04 18.03
CA ILE A 339 -12.96 19.66 17.55
C ILE A 339 -12.08 18.80 18.46
N THR A 340 -12.59 17.62 18.80
CA THR A 340 -11.84 16.55 19.48
C THR A 340 -11.51 15.46 18.46
N THR A 341 -10.26 14.99 18.50
CA THR A 341 -9.79 13.85 17.70
C THR A 341 -9.14 12.84 18.64
N ARG A 342 -9.57 11.58 18.56
CA ARG A 342 -8.98 10.46 19.30
C ARG A 342 -8.19 9.60 18.33
N TYR A 343 -6.96 9.27 18.68
CA TYR A 343 -6.10 8.39 17.89
C TYR A 343 -5.80 7.12 18.67
N TYR A 344 -6.34 6.00 18.20
CA TYR A 344 -6.11 4.67 18.76
C TYR A 344 -4.98 3.97 18.03
N ILE A 345 -4.05 3.35 18.77
CA ILE A 345 -3.02 2.44 18.26
C ILE A 345 -3.06 1.19 19.14
N SER A 346 -3.51 0.07 18.60
CA SER A 346 -3.93 -1.10 19.38
C SER A 346 -3.39 -2.40 18.82
N GLY A 347 -3.42 -3.46 19.62
CA GLY A 347 -2.96 -4.78 19.22
C GLY A 347 -1.43 -4.88 19.13
N ILE A 348 -0.72 -4.10 19.96
CA ILE A 348 0.74 -4.04 19.97
C ILE A 348 1.30 -5.03 20.99
N ASP A 349 2.26 -5.86 20.57
CA ASP A 349 3.13 -6.55 21.53
C ASP A 349 4.27 -5.61 21.93
N LEU A 350 4.30 -5.21 23.20
CA LEU A 350 5.33 -4.31 23.71
C LEU A 350 6.73 -4.92 23.62
N ALA A 351 6.86 -6.26 23.60
CA ALA A 351 8.13 -6.95 23.45
C ALA A 351 8.74 -6.80 22.04
N GLU A 352 7.93 -6.43 21.03
CA GLU A 352 8.39 -6.18 19.66
C GLU A 352 8.92 -4.75 19.48
N ILE A 353 8.68 -3.85 20.45
CA ILE A 353 9.15 -2.47 20.37
C ILE A 353 10.63 -2.40 20.73
N PRO A 354 11.51 -1.95 19.81
CA PRO A 354 12.94 -1.93 20.06
C PRO A 354 13.32 -0.83 21.06
N VAL A 355 14.37 -1.08 21.84
CA VAL A 355 15.02 -0.05 22.67
C VAL A 355 16.04 0.69 21.81
N LEU A 356 15.83 2.00 21.62
CA LEU A 356 16.63 2.85 20.73
C LEU A 356 16.88 4.23 21.35
N ASP A 357 18.03 4.82 21.01
CA ASP A 357 18.25 6.24 21.24
C ASP A 357 17.41 7.07 20.24
N VAL A 358 17.03 8.30 20.60
CA VAL A 358 16.13 9.16 19.79
C VAL A 358 16.68 9.43 18.38
N GLU A 359 18.01 9.52 18.24
CA GLU A 359 18.70 9.71 16.96
C GLU A 359 18.57 8.50 16.01
N GLN A 360 18.13 7.36 16.54
CA GLN A 360 17.86 6.11 15.84
C GLN A 360 16.36 5.84 15.67
N ALA A 361 15.47 6.79 15.99
CA ALA A 361 14.01 6.60 15.90
C ALA A 361 13.54 6.06 14.53
N ASN A 362 14.27 6.32 13.45
CA ASN A 362 14.05 5.72 12.12
C ASN A 362 13.93 4.19 12.09
N ASP A 363 14.65 3.53 13.00
CA ASP A 363 14.76 2.08 13.08
C ASP A 363 13.70 1.51 14.06
N GLY A 364 12.80 2.36 14.54
CA GLY A 364 11.70 2.00 15.42
C GLY A 364 10.64 1.13 14.74
N TRP A 365 9.81 0.50 15.58
CA TRP A 365 8.64 -0.22 15.13
C TRP A 365 7.67 0.75 14.44
N GLN A 366 7.19 0.43 13.25
CA GLN A 366 6.29 1.29 12.49
C GLN A 366 5.26 0.47 11.74
N ASN A 367 4.06 1.01 11.62
CA ASN A 367 2.96 0.37 10.90
C ASN A 367 2.02 1.44 10.32
N SER A 368 1.14 1.04 9.39
CA SER A 368 0.23 1.95 8.68
C SER A 368 -1.11 2.11 9.41
N MET A 369 -1.81 3.22 9.17
CA MET A 369 -3.17 3.46 9.67
C MET A 369 -4.16 2.45 9.10
N GLY A 370 -5.01 1.82 9.90
CA GLY A 370 -6.05 0.91 9.40
C GLY A 370 -6.33 -0.26 10.31
N PHE A 371 -6.86 -1.34 9.73
CA PHE A 371 -7.32 -2.53 10.46
C PHE A 371 -6.70 -3.77 9.83
N GLY A 372 -5.89 -4.50 10.61
CA GLY A 372 -5.19 -5.69 10.14
C GLY A 372 -4.13 -5.40 9.07
N ASN A 373 -3.65 -4.16 8.99
CA ASN A 373 -2.65 -3.77 8.00
C ASN A 373 -1.29 -4.44 8.27
N HIS A 374 -0.56 -4.65 7.18
CA HIS A 374 0.86 -4.92 7.19
C HIS A 374 1.68 -3.66 7.48
N THR A 375 2.91 -3.86 7.97
CA THR A 375 3.88 -2.78 8.16
C THR A 375 4.25 -2.16 6.80
N PHE A 376 4.81 -0.95 6.82
CA PHE A 376 5.18 -0.26 5.57
C PHE A 376 6.19 -1.01 4.70
N TYR A 377 7.04 -1.81 5.35
CA TYR A 377 8.08 -2.62 4.72
C TYR A 377 8.19 -3.93 5.49
N GLU A 378 8.09 -5.05 4.79
CA GLU A 378 8.30 -6.37 5.38
C GLU A 378 8.91 -7.35 4.38
N THR A 379 9.50 -8.44 4.88
CA THR A 379 9.93 -9.55 4.03
C THR A 379 8.74 -10.44 3.67
N TYR A 380 8.85 -11.18 2.57
CA TYR A 380 7.83 -12.15 2.19
C TYR A 380 7.55 -13.18 3.30
N GLU A 381 8.59 -13.69 3.97
CA GLU A 381 8.45 -14.60 5.10
C GLU A 381 7.64 -13.97 6.25
N HIS A 382 7.92 -12.69 6.57
CA HIS A 382 7.20 -11.98 7.61
C HIS A 382 5.72 -11.80 7.26
N ALA A 383 5.42 -11.38 6.03
CA ALA A 383 4.05 -11.21 5.54
C ALA A 383 3.23 -12.50 5.67
N GLN A 384 3.81 -13.65 5.31
CA GLN A 384 3.11 -14.94 5.43
C GLN A 384 2.87 -15.37 6.88
N LYS A 385 3.73 -14.98 7.82
CA LYS A 385 3.56 -15.29 9.25
C LYS A 385 2.56 -14.36 9.96
N HIS A 386 2.38 -13.14 9.45
CA HIS A 386 1.54 -12.10 10.06
C HIS A 386 0.32 -11.78 9.19
N SER A 387 -0.54 -12.78 9.00
CA SER A 387 -1.68 -12.65 8.08
C SER A 387 -2.69 -11.57 8.50
N SER A 388 -3.11 -10.74 7.54
CA SER A 388 -4.20 -9.76 7.73
C SER A 388 -5.54 -10.39 8.13
N LEU A 389 -5.75 -11.70 7.88
CA LEU A 389 -6.98 -12.39 8.29
C LEU A 389 -7.18 -12.46 9.81
N THR A 390 -6.08 -12.48 10.56
CA THR A 390 -6.06 -12.71 12.00
C THR A 390 -5.33 -11.63 12.78
N SER A 391 -4.73 -10.66 12.09
CA SER A 391 -4.00 -9.57 12.72
C SER A 391 -4.89 -8.82 13.74
N PRO A 392 -4.43 -8.66 15.00
CA PRO A 392 -5.13 -7.90 16.01
C PRO A 392 -4.85 -6.39 15.93
N TYR A 393 -3.89 -5.99 15.08
CA TYR A 393 -3.45 -4.62 14.98
C TYR A 393 -4.54 -3.73 14.37
N PHE A 394 -4.75 -2.57 14.99
CA PHE A 394 -5.43 -1.47 14.32
C PHE A 394 -4.90 -0.11 14.79
N ALA A 395 -4.90 0.85 13.88
CA ALA A 395 -4.66 2.25 14.14
C ALA A 395 -5.75 3.09 13.48
N ALA A 396 -6.50 3.86 14.27
CA ALA A 396 -7.70 4.54 13.79
C ALA A 396 -7.89 5.91 14.45
N LEU A 397 -8.43 6.85 13.69
CA LEU A 397 -8.83 8.18 14.17
C LEU A 397 -10.35 8.22 14.33
N THR A 398 -10.84 8.81 15.43
CA THR A 398 -12.25 9.14 15.59
C THR A 398 -12.45 10.57 16.05
N ASP A 399 -13.64 11.11 15.82
CA ASP A 399 -14.04 12.37 16.46
C ASP A 399 -14.48 12.17 17.93
N GLY A 400 -14.90 13.26 18.58
CA GLY A 400 -15.44 13.23 19.94
C GLY A 400 -16.72 12.40 20.12
N GLN A 401 -17.39 11.99 19.04
CA GLN A 401 -18.59 11.15 19.05
C GLN A 401 -18.27 9.66 18.74
N GLY A 402 -17.00 9.35 18.49
CA GLY A 402 -16.54 8.00 18.12
C GLY A 402 -16.78 7.65 16.65
N ARG A 403 -17.03 8.65 15.78
CA ARG A 403 -17.13 8.43 14.34
C ARG A 403 -15.75 8.40 13.71
N TRP A 404 -15.51 7.42 12.85
CA TRP A 404 -14.23 7.25 12.17
C TRP A 404 -13.89 8.46 11.29
N LEU A 405 -12.61 8.79 11.28
CA LEU A 405 -12.03 9.85 10.47
C LEU A 405 -10.98 9.24 9.54
N ASP A 406 -11.05 9.61 8.27
CA ASP A 406 -10.10 9.15 7.27
C ASP A 406 -8.70 9.76 7.51
N SER A 407 -7.73 8.91 7.80
CA SER A 407 -6.34 9.30 8.02
C SER A 407 -5.69 9.93 6.80
N HIS A 408 -6.10 9.57 5.58
CA HIS A 408 -5.55 10.13 4.34
C HIS A 408 -6.00 11.58 4.10
N LYS A 409 -7.19 11.96 4.61
CA LYS A 409 -7.65 13.37 4.62
C LYS A 409 -6.96 14.17 5.70
N ILE A 410 -6.81 13.59 6.89
CA ILE A 410 -6.12 14.26 8.00
C ILE A 410 -4.64 14.44 7.67
N GLY A 411 -4.05 13.50 6.94
CA GLY A 411 -2.65 13.51 6.54
C GLY A 411 -1.75 12.72 7.48
N ILE A 412 -2.22 11.57 7.97
CA ILE A 412 -1.51 10.67 8.90
C ILE A 412 -1.32 9.31 8.23
N ASP A 413 -0.08 8.81 8.23
CA ASP A 413 0.29 7.54 7.61
C ASP A 413 0.38 6.41 8.64
N GLY A 414 0.77 6.71 9.88
CA GLY A 414 0.79 5.73 10.97
C GLY A 414 1.69 6.13 12.14
N PRO A 415 1.85 5.26 13.15
CA PRO A 415 2.78 5.48 14.24
C PRO A 415 4.18 4.95 13.91
N LEU A 416 5.18 5.55 14.56
CA LEU A 416 6.52 4.98 14.73
C LEU A 416 6.84 4.99 16.23
N MET A 417 7.38 3.90 16.76
CA MET A 417 7.56 3.67 18.18
C MET A 417 8.91 3.05 18.53
N HIS A 418 9.49 3.49 19.64
CA HIS A 418 10.65 2.84 20.27
C HIS A 418 10.61 3.07 21.78
N LEU A 419 11.32 2.24 22.55
CA LEU A 419 11.57 2.46 23.96
C LEU A 419 12.89 3.21 24.14
N ASP A 420 12.98 4.07 25.15
CA ASP A 420 14.27 4.59 25.63
C ASP A 420 14.91 3.63 26.67
N LYS A 421 16.12 3.94 27.12
CA LYS A 421 16.87 3.11 28.09
C LYS A 421 16.23 3.11 29.48
N GLU A 422 15.41 4.12 29.77
CA GLU A 422 14.64 4.29 30.99
C GLU A 422 13.26 3.61 30.94
N GLY A 423 12.92 2.98 29.81
CA GLY A 423 11.68 2.23 29.58
C GLY A 423 10.48 3.11 29.22
N LYS A 424 10.68 4.37 28.82
CA LYS A 424 9.60 5.19 28.25
C LYS A 424 9.38 4.83 26.79
N LEU A 425 8.12 4.74 26.42
CA LEU A 425 7.71 4.61 25.02
C LEU A 425 7.74 6.00 24.38
N HIS A 426 8.51 6.12 23.30
CA HIS A 426 8.48 7.25 22.37
C HIS A 426 7.54 6.91 21.22
N LEU A 427 6.51 7.74 21.04
CA LEU A 427 5.54 7.63 19.96
C LEU A 427 5.68 8.84 19.03
N TRP A 428 5.98 8.56 17.78
CA TRP A 428 6.06 9.51 16.69
C TRP A 428 4.87 9.32 15.75
N ILE A 429 4.29 10.41 15.27
CA ILE A 429 3.18 10.35 14.31
C ILE A 429 3.73 10.69 12.92
N LEU A 430 3.63 9.74 11.99
CA LEU A 430 4.06 9.90 10.60
C LEU A 430 2.95 10.61 9.82
N SER A 431 3.31 11.66 9.09
CA SER A 431 2.40 12.32 8.16
C SER A 431 2.25 11.55 6.86
N PHE A 432 1.27 11.94 6.05
CA PHE A 432 1.00 11.43 4.71
C PHE A 432 2.28 11.08 3.95
N GLU A 433 2.36 9.86 3.43
CA GLU A 433 3.52 9.37 2.66
C GLU A 433 4.86 9.50 3.42
N ARG A 434 4.81 9.50 4.76
CA ARG A 434 5.95 9.66 5.68
C ARG A 434 6.83 10.87 5.39
N HIS A 435 6.26 11.94 4.83
CA HIS A 435 6.99 13.17 4.51
C HIS A 435 7.58 13.84 5.75
N SER A 436 6.87 13.76 6.88
CA SER A 436 7.33 14.33 8.12
C SER A 436 6.78 13.68 9.38
N PHE A 437 7.38 14.00 10.52
CA PHE A 437 6.75 13.80 11.82
C PHE A 437 5.79 14.94 12.13
N VAL A 438 4.60 14.59 12.61
CA VAL A 438 3.49 15.49 13.01
C VAL A 438 3.02 15.18 14.43
N GLY A 439 3.93 14.65 15.25
CA GLY A 439 3.75 14.43 16.67
C GLY A 439 4.93 13.66 17.23
N HIS A 440 5.41 14.03 18.42
CA HIS A 440 6.36 13.25 19.22
C HIS A 440 6.02 13.37 20.70
N TYR A 441 5.70 12.24 21.30
CA TYR A 441 5.30 12.12 22.70
C TYR A 441 6.06 11.00 23.39
N SER A 442 6.39 11.16 24.67
CA SER A 442 6.97 10.09 25.48
C SER A 442 6.22 9.88 26.79
N PHE A 443 6.02 8.62 27.19
CA PHE A 443 5.27 8.23 28.39
C PHE A 443 5.63 6.81 28.81
N ARG A 444 5.19 6.40 30.01
CA ARG A 444 5.31 5.00 30.46
C ARG A 444 4.13 4.17 29.97
N ALA A 445 4.41 3.00 29.43
CA ALA A 445 3.40 2.10 28.85
C ALA A 445 3.11 0.87 29.73
N ASP A 446 3.79 0.74 30.88
CA ASP A 446 3.70 -0.38 31.82
C ASP A 446 2.70 -0.19 32.98
#